data_AF-A0A7V9BK35-F1
#
_entry.id   AF-A0A7V9BK35-F1
#
_cell.length_a   1.000
_cell.length_b   1.000
_cell.length_c   1.000
_cell.angle_alpha   90.00
_cell.angle_beta   90.00
_cell.angle_gamma   90.00
#
_symmetry.space_group_name_H-M   'P 1'
#
loop_
_entity.id
_entity.type
_entity.pdbx_description
1 polymer ?
#
loop_
_entity_poly.entity_id
_entity_poly.type
_entity_poly.pdbx_seq_one_letter_code
_entity_poly.pdbx_strand_id
1 'polypeptide(L)' 'LAQQATAALDRLPDLYRSAFVLRDLEELSTAEVAQVLGIEPATVRQRVHRARLMLRGYLSALVGVKS' A
#
# COMPACT_ATOMS: atom_id res chain seq x y z
N LEU A 1 -8.46 -4.27 15.55
CA LEU A 1 -8.44 -3.83 14.13
C LEU A 1 -7.23 -2.96 13.81
N ALA A 2 -6.99 -1.84 14.51
CA ALA A 2 -5.83 -0.97 14.23
C ALA A 2 -4.47 -1.71 14.24
N GLN A 3 -4.18 -2.50 15.28
CA GLN A 3 -2.94 -3.31 15.35
C GLN A 3 -2.80 -4.32 14.19
N GLN A 4 -3.92 -4.88 13.71
CA GLN A 4 -3.90 -5.83 12.59
C GLN A 4 -3.64 -5.13 11.26
N ALA A 5 -4.12 -3.89 11.09
CA ALA A 5 -3.82 -3.06 9.93
C ALA A 5 -2.33 -2.70 9.88
N THR A 6 -1.74 -2.30 11.00
CA THR A 6 -0.30 -2.04 11.10
C THR A 6 0.53 -3.29 10.77
N ALA A 7 0.19 -4.44 11.36
CA ALA A 7 0.87 -5.69 11.08
C ALA A 7 0.74 -6.14 9.61
N ALA A 8 -0.36 -5.80 8.93
CA ALA A 8 -0.53 -6.06 7.50
C ALA A 8 0.34 -5.13 6.64
N LEU A 9 0.46 -3.85 7.00
CA LEU A 9 1.40 -2.92 6.37
C LEU A 9 2.85 -3.37 6.55
N ASP A 10 3.19 -3.92 7.72
CA ASP A 10 4.53 -4.45 8.01
C ASP A 10 4.92 -5.67 7.16
N ARG A 11 3.95 -6.34 6.54
CA ARG A 11 4.21 -7.45 5.60
C ARG A 11 4.43 -6.98 4.17
N LEU A 12 4.11 -5.73 3.83
CA LEU A 12 4.38 -5.21 2.50
C LEU A 12 5.89 -4.97 2.33
N PRO A 13 6.47 -5.40 1.20
CA PRO A 13 7.79 -4.93 0.79
C PRO A 13 7.83 -3.39 0.73
N ASP A 14 8.95 -2.82 1.16
CA ASP A 14 9.10 -1.37 1.40
C ASP A 14 8.66 -0.51 0.21
N LEU A 15 9.02 -0.92 -1.01
CA LEU A 15 8.67 -0.17 -2.21
C LEU A 15 7.16 -0.05 -2.46
N TYR A 16 6.37 -1.05 -2.04
CA TYR A 16 4.90 -1.02 -2.13
C TYR A 16 4.31 -0.29 -0.93
N ARG A 17 4.88 -0.50 0.26
CA ARG A 17 4.46 0.15 1.50
C ARG A 17 4.59 1.66 1.39
N SER A 18 5.75 2.18 1.00
CA SER A 18 5.99 3.62 0.91
C SER A 18 5.04 4.29 -0.11
N ALA A 19 4.82 3.66 -1.26
CA ALA A 19 3.88 4.17 -2.25
C ALA A 19 2.42 4.19 -1.74
N PHE A 20 2.01 3.14 -1.02
CA PHE A 20 0.68 3.05 -0.43
C PHE A 20 0.49 4.05 0.71
N VAL A 21 1.43 4.13 1.65
CA VAL A 21 1.34 5.07 2.80
C VAL A 21 1.21 6.50 2.28
N LEU A 22 2.11 6.92 1.39
CA LEU A 22 2.08 8.28 0.87
C LEU A 22 0.80 8.60 0.07
N ARG A 23 0.27 7.65 -0.71
CA ARG A 23 -0.91 7.90 -1.55
C ARG A 23 -2.24 7.74 -0.82
N ASP A 24 -2.38 6.67 -0.04
CA ASP A 24 -3.65 6.23 0.52
C ASP A 24 -3.83 6.66 1.98
N LEU A 25 -2.75 6.91 2.73
CA LEU A 25 -2.81 7.34 4.13
C LEU A 25 -2.47 8.82 4.31
N GLU A 26 -1.42 9.30 3.65
CA GLU A 26 -1.02 10.72 3.65
C GLU A 26 -1.72 11.53 2.54
N GLU A 27 -2.57 10.87 1.74
CA GLU A 27 -3.43 11.45 0.69
C GLU A 27 -2.71 12.26 -0.42
N LEU A 28 -1.38 12.18 -0.51
CA LEU A 28 -0.59 12.87 -1.55
C LEU A 28 -0.99 12.44 -2.95
N SER A 29 -1.01 13.35 -3.92
CA SER A 29 -1.27 13.04 -5.32
C SER A 29 -0.24 12.06 -5.91
N THR A 30 -0.60 11.37 -6.99
CA THR A 30 0.36 10.47 -7.67
C THR A 30 1.63 11.20 -8.13
N ALA A 31 1.51 12.48 -8.50
CA ALA A 31 2.65 13.30 -8.90
C ALA A 31 3.56 13.64 -7.71
N GLU A 32 2.99 14.01 -6.56
CA GLU A 32 3.76 14.28 -5.34
C GLU A 32 4.46 13.02 -4.84
N VAL A 33 3.78 11.87 -4.84
CA VAL A 33 4.41 10.58 -4.47
C VAL A 33 5.55 10.22 -5.42
N ALA A 34 5.38 10.48 -6.73
CA ALA A 34 6.42 10.25 -7.74
C ALA A 34 7.66 11.10 -7.45
N GLN A 35 7.47 12.37 -7.10
CA GLN A 35 8.55 13.28 -6.71
C GLN A 35 9.26 12.83 -5.42
N VAL A 36 8.50 12.48 -4.38
CA VAL A 36 9.05 12.02 -3.09
C VAL A 36 9.87 10.74 -3.25
N LEU A 37 9.40 9.79 -4.06
CA LEU A 37 10.05 8.49 -4.24
C LEU A 37 11.09 8.46 -5.37
N GLY A 38 11.21 9.54 -6.17
CA GLY A 38 12.12 9.60 -7.31
C GLY A 38 11.80 8.57 -8.40
N ILE A 39 10.53 8.33 -8.68
CA ILE A 39 10.06 7.34 -9.67
C ILE A 39 8.98 7.92 -10.59
N GLU A 40 8.70 7.24 -11.69
CA GLU A 40 7.64 7.64 -12.62
C GLU A 40 6.23 7.55 -11.99
N PRO A 41 5.31 8.48 -12.29
CA PRO A 41 3.91 8.41 -11.85
C PRO A 41 3.20 7.11 -12.24
N ALA A 42 3.59 6.51 -13.38
CA ALA A 42 3.09 5.21 -13.79
C ALA A 42 3.53 4.09 -12.82
N THR A 43 4.77 4.12 -12.36
CA THR A 43 5.31 3.18 -11.37
C THR A 43 4.62 3.36 -10.02
N VAL A 44 4.30 4.59 -9.61
CA VAL A 44 3.50 4.84 -8.39
C VAL A 44 2.16 4.11 -8.46
N ARG A 45 1.40 4.28 -9.56
CA ARG A 45 0.09 3.63 -9.73
C ARG A 45 0.19 2.11 -9.67
N GLN A 46 1.21 1.53 -10.32
CA GLN A 46 1.47 0.09 -10.27
C GLN A 46 1.78 -0.38 -8.85
N ARG A 47 2.64 0.33 -8.12
CA ARG A 47 3.03 -0.02 -6.76
C ARG A 47 1.86 0.07 -5.78
N VAL A 48 1.08 1.15 -5.85
CA VAL A 48 -0.14 1.31 -5.02
C VAL A 48 -1.15 0.21 -5.29
N HIS A 49 -1.40 -0.11 -6.56
CA HIS A 49 -2.31 -1.19 -6.92
C HIS A 49 -1.83 -2.55 -6.36
N ARG A 50 -0.55 -2.88 -6.52
CA ARG A 50 0.05 -4.11 -5.95
C ARG A 50 -0.05 -4.15 -4.43
N ALA A 51 0.22 -3.02 -3.76
CA ALA A 51 0.08 -2.91 -2.31
C ALA A 51 -1.35 -3.22 -1.85
N ARG A 52 -2.36 -2.64 -2.51
CA ARG A 52 -3.78 -2.90 -2.19
C ARG A 52 -4.17 -4.37 -2.37
N LEU A 53 -3.70 -5.02 -3.43
CA LEU A 53 -3.95 -6.45 -3.66
C LEU A 53 -3.33 -7.32 -2.56
N MET A 54 -2.09 -7.05 -2.18
CA MET A 54 -1.40 -7.76 -1.09
C MET A 54 -2.11 -7.56 0.26
N LEU A 55 -2.43 -6.31 0.61
CA LEU A 55 -3.15 -5.98 1.84
C LEU A 55 -4.52 -6.65 1.89
N ARG A 56 -5.26 -6.66 0.78
CA ARG A 56 -6.53 -7.39 0.69
C ARG A 56 -6.32 -8.88 1.02
N GLY A 57 -5.30 -9.52 0.43
CA GLY A 57 -4.97 -10.92 0.73
C GLY A 57 -4.64 -11.14 2.22
N TYR A 58 -3.81 -10.28 2.81
CA TYR A 58 -3.43 -10.39 4.22
C TYR A 58 -4.61 -10.18 5.16
N LEU A 59 -5.45 -9.19 4.89
CA LEU A 59 -6.62 -8.87 5.71
C LEU A 59 -7.72 -9.92 5.55
N SER A 60 -7.96 -10.46 4.36
CA SER A 60 -8.89 -11.58 4.16
C SER A 60 -8.48 -12.81 4.98
N ALA A 61 -7.19 -13.13 5.04
CA ALA A 61 -6.69 -14.21 5.89
C ALA A 61 -6.85 -13.92 7.40
N LEU A 62 -6.78 -12.66 7.82
CA LEU A 62 -6.90 -12.25 9.23
C LEU A 62 -8.36 -12.19 9.71
N VAL A 63 -9.30 -11.83 8.85
CA VAL A 63 -10.72 -11.64 9.21
C VAL A 63 -11.54 -12.94 8.99
N GLY A 64 -10.92 -14.02 8.49
CA GLY A 64 -11.60 -15.30 8.26
C GLY A 64 -12.65 -15.26 7.14
N VAL A 65 -12.69 -14.18 6.37
CA VAL A 65 -13.58 -14.04 5.22
C VAL A 65 -12.92 -14.75 4.04
N LYS A 66 -13.36 -15.99 3.78
CA LYS A 66 -13.02 -16.71 2.54
C LYS A 66 -13.46 -15.83 1.36
N SER A 67 -12.49 -15.47 0.50
CA SER A 67 -12.77 -14.90 -0.83
C SER A 67 -13.40 -15.93 -1.75
#